data_AF-A0A7J9M5C2-F1
#
_entry.id   AF-A0A7J9M5C2-F1
#
_cell.length_a   1.000
_cell.length_b   1.000
_cell.length_c   1.000
_cell.angle_alpha   90.00
_cell.angle_beta   90.00
_cell.angle_gamma   90.00
#
_symmetry.space_group_name_H-M   'P 1'
#
loop_
_entity.id
_entity.type
_entity.pdbx_description
1 polymer ?
#
loop_
_entity_poly.entity_id
_entity_poly.type
_entity_poly.pdbx_seq_one_letter_code
_entity_poly.pdbx_strand_id
1 'polypeptide(L)' 'DTDNYRNLFFQKYRSTKKNILVIGPVPGKRYSEIIFPILSPDHASNKDVHFLKYPIYVDGNRGRGQ' A
#
# COMPACT_ATOMS: atom_id res chain seq x y z
N ASP A 1 -3.33 21.70 2.93
CA ASP A 1 -3.50 20.72 1.82
C ASP A 1 -2.68 19.44 1.95
N THR A 2 -1.52 19.43 2.62
CA THR A 2 -0.71 18.21 2.86
C THR A 2 -1.13 17.36 4.08
N ASP A 3 -2.02 17.87 4.93
CA ASP A 3 -2.49 17.17 6.15
C ASP A 3 -3.36 15.93 5.89
N ASN A 4 -3.84 15.74 4.66
CA ASN A 4 -4.59 14.54 4.28
C ASN A 4 -3.69 13.34 3.97
N TYR A 5 -2.36 13.51 3.88
CA TYR A 5 -1.45 12.42 3.49
C TYR A 5 -0.63 11.85 4.65
N ARG A 6 -0.57 12.55 5.79
CA ARG A 6 0.37 12.24 6.88
C ARG A 6 -0.16 11.30 7.96
N ASN A 7 -1.47 11.03 8.01
CA ASN A 7 -2.10 10.27 9.11
C ASN A 7 -2.73 8.93 8.67
N LEU A 8 -2.20 8.33 7.61
CA LEU A 8 -2.59 7.00 7.17
C LEU A 8 -1.56 5.96 7.64
N PHE A 9 -2.03 4.96 8.39
CA PHE A 9 -1.18 3.87 8.87
C PHE A 9 -1.29 2.66 7.93
N PHE A 10 -0.19 2.34 7.27
CA PHE A 10 -0.08 1.16 6.41
C PHE A 10 0.39 -0.03 7.22
N GLN A 11 -0.36 -1.12 7.15
CA GLN A 11 -0.04 -2.37 7.83
C GLN A 11 0.37 -3.43 6.81
N LYS A 12 1.21 -4.36 7.26
CA LYS A 12 1.53 -5.55 6.46
C LYS A 12 0.40 -6.55 6.62
N TYR A 13 0.00 -7.21 5.53
CA TYR A 13 -1.01 -8.27 5.58
C TYR A 13 -0.64 -9.39 6.57
N ARG A 14 0.65 -9.74 6.63
CA ARG A 14 1.21 -10.70 7.60
C ARG A 14 2.66 -10.33 7.90
N SER A 15 3.17 -10.73 9.07
CA SER A 15 4.57 -10.49 9.48
C SER A 15 5.60 -10.92 8.44
N THR A 16 5.36 -12.05 7.75
CA THR A 16 6.24 -12.60 6.71
C THR A 16 6.05 -11.98 5.33
N LYS A 17 4.89 -11.34 5.06
CA LYS A 17 4.56 -10.75 3.75
C LYS A 17 4.62 -9.23 3.84
N LYS A 18 5.84 -8.68 3.69
CA LYS A 18 6.10 -7.23 3.78
C LYS A 18 5.61 -6.43 2.56
N ASN A 19 5.38 -7.10 1.43
CA ASN A 19 5.03 -6.48 0.14
C ASN A 19 3.52 -6.33 -0.09
N ILE A 20 2.67 -6.85 0.80
CA ILE A 20 1.21 -6.68 0.73
C ILE A 20 0.82 -5.69 1.81
N LEU A 21 0.36 -4.52 1.40
CA LEU A 21 -0.03 -3.42 2.28
C LEU A 21 -1.55 -3.37 2.42
N VAL A 22 -2.02 -3.21 3.65
CA VAL A 22 -3.43 -3.06 4.01
C VAL A 22 -3.60 -1.76 4.76
N ILE A 23 -4.72 -1.10 4.51
CA ILE A 23 -5.11 0.17 5.14
C ILE A 23 -6.61 0.17 5.40
N GLY A 24 -7.03 0.76 6.51
CA GLY A 24 -8.44 0.92 6.85
C GLY A 24 -8.85 0.24 8.16
N PRO A 25 -10.10 0.46 8.60
CA PRO A 25 -11.08 1.38 8.02
C PRO A 25 -10.70 2.85 8.23
N VAL A 26 -10.99 3.71 7.25
CA VAL A 26 -10.75 5.17 7.34
C VAL A 26 -11.99 5.98 6.94
N PRO A 27 -12.15 7.22 7.42
CA PRO A 27 -13.25 8.09 7.01
C PRO A 27 -13.20 8.40 5.50
N GLY A 28 -14.04 7.74 4.71
CA GLY A 28 -14.01 7.84 3.24
C GLY A 28 -14.29 9.24 2.66
N LYS A 29 -14.97 10.12 3.40
CA LYS A 29 -15.15 11.54 2.98
C LYS A 29 -13.84 12.32 3.02
N ARG A 30 -12.93 11.98 3.95
CA ARG A 30 -11.63 12.64 4.12
C ARG A 30 -10.57 12.01 3.22
N TYR A 31 -10.61 10.69 3.08
CA TYR A 31 -9.65 9.91 2.31
C TYR A 31 -10.33 9.32 1.08
N SER A 32 -10.71 10.18 0.13
CA SER A 32 -11.20 9.76 -1.19
C SER A 32 -10.07 9.25 -2.08
N GLU A 33 -8.85 9.71 -1.82
CA GLU A 33 -7.62 9.27 -2.47
C GLU A 33 -6.62 8.82 -1.40
N ILE A 34 -5.86 7.78 -1.71
CA ILE A 34 -4.82 7.24 -0.83
C ILE A 34 -3.53 7.14 -1.64
N ILE A 35 -2.48 7.77 -1.13
CA ILE A 35 -1.14 7.71 -1.71
C ILE A 35 -0.33 6.67 -0.97
N PHE A 36 0.14 5.64 -1.68
CA PHE A 36 1.01 4.61 -1.11
C PHE A 36 2.48 4.97 -1.35
N PRO A 37 3.27 5.25 -0.29
CA PRO A 37 4.71 5.41 -0.43
C PRO A 37 5.37 4.05 -0.61
N ILE A 38 5.65 3.67 -1.86
CA ILE A 38 6.30 2.40 -2.22
C ILE A 38 7.77 2.65 -2.56
N LEU A 39 8.66 1.88 -1.95
CA LEU A 39 10.08 1.84 -2.32
C LEU A 39 10.33 0.64 -3.22
N SER A 40 10.95 0.87 -4.38
CA SER A 40 11.40 -0.20 -5.25
C SER A 40 12.55 -0.98 -4.60
N PRO A 41 12.63 -2.30 -4.80
CA PRO A 41 13.78 -3.08 -4.35
C PRO A 41 15.06 -2.67 -5.09
N ASP A 42 16.20 -2.84 -4.44
CA ASP A 42 17.52 -2.64 -5.04
C ASP A 42 18.12 -3.97 -5.50
N HIS A 43 18.31 -4.11 -6.81
CA HIS A 43 18.87 -5.29 -7.48
C HIS A 43 20.32 -5.58 -7.08
N ALA A 44 21.11 -4.56 -6.70
CA ALA A 44 22.48 -4.77 -6.26
C ALA A 44 22.54 -5.53 -4.92
N SER A 45 21.54 -5.30 -4.06
CA SER A 45 21.44 -5.89 -2.73
C SER A 45 20.64 -7.20 -2.68
N ASN A 46 19.71 -7.41 -3.62
CA ASN A 46 18.83 -8.59 -3.67
C ASN A 46 18.86 -9.27 -5.04
N LYS A 47 19.44 -10.47 -5.09
CA LYS A 47 19.61 -11.28 -6.31
C LYS A 47 18.31 -11.86 -6.87
N ASP A 48 17.25 -11.92 -6.06
CA ASP A 48 15.94 -12.48 -6.47
C ASP A 48 15.07 -11.46 -7.24
N VAL A 49 15.56 -10.23 -7.38
CA VAL A 49 14.85 -9.14 -8.06
C VAL A 49 15.58 -8.82 -9.36
N HIS A 50 14.84 -8.67 -10.48
CA HIS A 50 15.41 -8.43 -11.81
C HIS A 50 14.75 -7.22 -12.49
N PHE A 51 15.45 -6.53 -13.39
CA PHE A 51 14.86 -5.42 -14.15
C PHE A 51 13.84 -5.94 -15.16
N LEU A 52 12.58 -6.02 -14.73
CA LEU A 52 11.47 -6.55 -15.49
C LEU A 52 10.21 -5.71 -15.25
N LYS A 53 9.17 -5.92 -16.07
CA LYS A 53 7.84 -5.37 -15.84
C LYS A 53 7.10 -6.24 -14.83
N TYR A 54 6.92 -5.73 -13.61
CA TYR A 54 6.14 -6.39 -12.57
C TYR A 54 4.71 -5.84 -12.50
N PRO A 55 3.69 -6.70 -12.27
CA PRO A 55 2.33 -6.24 -12.01
C PRO A 55 2.19 -5.68 -10.60
N ILE A 56 1.27 -4.74 -10.42
CA ILE A 56 0.81 -4.23 -9.13
C ILE A 56 -0.71 -4.44 -9.10
N TYR A 57 -1.20 -5.11 -8.06
CA TYR A 57 -2.62 -5.36 -7.86
C TYR A 57 -3.15 -4.50 -6.71
N VAL A 58 -4.33 -3.92 -6.89
CA VAL A 58 -5.00 -3.07 -5.90
C VAL A 58 -6.46 -3.47 -5.84
N ASP A 59 -6.98 -3.54 -4.62
CA ASP A 59 -8.40 -3.72 -4.34
C ASP A 59 -8.84 -2.71 -3.26
N GLY A 60 -10.09 -2.26 -3.34
CA GLY A 60 -10.60 -1.20 -2.47
C GLY A 60 -12.10 -1.33 -2.25
N ASN A 61 -12.50 -1.28 -0.98
CA ASN A 61 -13.90 -1.38 -0.57
C ASN A 61 -14.34 -0.14 0.23
N ARG A 62 -15.61 0.24 0.07
CA ARG A 62 -16.28 1.25 0.89
C ARG A 62 -17.67 0.76 1.28
N GLY A 63 -17.96 0.79 2.58
CA GLY A 63 -19.25 0.37 3.12
C GLY A 63 -19.08 -0.82 4.06
N ARG A 64 -20.21 -1.32 4.57
CA ARG A 64 -20.23 -2.50 5.42
C ARG A 64 -20.25 -3.76 4.54
N GLY A 65 -19.73 -4.86 5.07
CA GLY A 65 -19.97 -6.18 4.49
C GLY A 65 -21.46 -6.53 4.52
N GLN A 66 -21.84 -7.51 3.70
CA GLN A 66 -23.17 -8.11 3.73
C GLN A 66 -23.45 -8.81 5.06
#